data_AF-A0AAU5UGB7-F1
#
_entry.id   AF-A0AAU5UGB7-F1
#
_cell.length_a   1.000
_cell.length_b   1.000
_cell.length_c   1.000
_cell.angle_alpha   90.00
_cell.angle_beta   90.00
_cell.angle_gamma   90.00
#
_symmetry.space_group_name_H-M   'P 1'
#
loop_
_entity.id
_entity.type
_entity.pdbx_description
1 polymer ?
#
loop_
_entity_poly.entity_id
_entity_poly.type
_entity_poly.pdbx_seq_one_letter_code
_entity_poly.pdbx_strand_id
1 'polypeptide(L)'
;MTISLQLTIDSWEAQLDRIAEISASNDWFLEEQRLAEALHTIAVYREHILPVLSDRDPRLAAQMTVLIDRLEVLRDDLYRTVHPPNSYEEVAQTIITLRSLAQVAARAERALEDAR
;
A
#
# COMPACT_ATOMS: atom_id res chain seq x y z
N MET A 1 9.55 21.46 2.09
CA MET A 1 10.43 20.40 1.56
C MET A 1 9.51 19.32 1.02
N THR A 2 9.38 19.21 -0.29
CA THR A 2 8.56 18.17 -0.91
C THR A 2 9.40 16.90 -0.93
N ILE A 3 9.02 15.88 -0.14
CA ILE A 3 9.66 14.57 -0.22
C ILE A 3 9.34 14.00 -1.59
N SER A 4 10.35 13.50 -2.31
CA SER A 4 10.15 12.85 -3.62
C SER A 4 9.26 11.62 -3.45
N LEU A 5 8.26 11.45 -4.33
CA LEU A 5 7.33 10.32 -4.29
C LEU A 5 8.10 8.98 -4.31
N GLN A 6 9.18 8.92 -5.08
CA GLN A 6 10.07 7.76 -5.12
C GLN A 6 10.71 7.45 -3.77
N LEU A 7 11.24 8.45 -3.05
CA LEU A 7 11.82 8.22 -1.72
C LEU A 7 10.77 7.73 -0.71
N THR A 8 9.55 8.26 -0.80
CA THR A 8 8.42 7.79 0.02
C THR A 8 8.10 6.33 -0.29
N ILE A 9 8.06 5.95 -1.56
CA ILE A 9 7.80 4.57 -2.00
C ILE A 9 8.93 3.64 -1.56
N ASP A 10 10.19 4.01 -1.77
CA ASP A 10 11.35 3.20 -1.38
C ASP A 10 11.37 2.96 0.13
N SER A 11 11.10 4.00 0.93
CA SER A 11 11.00 3.87 2.39
C SER A 11 9.85 2.97 2.81
N TRP A 12 8.72 3.03 2.12
CA TRP A 12 7.56 2.19 2.40
C TRP A 12 7.83 0.73 2.05
N GLU A 13 8.41 0.44 0.88
CA GLU A 13 8.74 -0.93 0.48
C GLU A 13 9.72 -1.58 1.46
N ALA A 14 10.74 -0.83 1.91
CA ALA A 14 11.68 -1.32 2.92
C ALA A 14 11.00 -1.61 4.28
N GLN A 15 9.97 -0.85 4.65
CA GLN A 15 9.20 -1.09 5.88
C GLN A 15 8.32 -2.33 5.76
N LEU A 16 7.74 -2.59 4.59
CA LEU A 16 6.98 -3.81 4.32
C LEU A 16 7.87 -5.06 4.35
N ASP A 17 9.04 -5.01 3.72
CA ASP A 17 9.99 -6.14 3.74
C ASP A 17 10.40 -6.48 5.18
N ARG A 18 10.57 -5.46 6.03
CA ARG A 18 10.84 -5.64 7.46
C ARG A 18 9.67 -6.27 8.22
N ILE A 19 8.42 -5.89 7.91
CA ILE A 19 7.21 -6.50 8.50
C ILE A 19 7.13 -7.98 8.10
N ALA A 20 7.51 -8.32 6.87
CA ALA A 20 7.55 -9.70 6.40
C ALA A 20 8.65 -10.53 7.08
N GLU A 21 9.87 -10.00 7.22
CA GLU A 21 11.00 -10.70 7.84
C GLU A 21 10.78 -11.01 9.34
N ILE A 22 10.21 -10.07 10.10
CA ILE A 22 9.96 -10.24 11.55
C ILE A 22 8.94 -11.37 11.83
N SER A 23 8.13 -11.73 10.84
CA SER A 23 6.92 -12.52 11.02
C SER A 23 7.05 -14.01 10.67
N ALA A 24 8.21 -14.45 10.18
CA ALA A 24 8.43 -15.79 9.61
C ALA A 24 8.41 -16.99 10.61
N SER A 25 7.91 -16.81 11.84
CA SER A 25 8.12 -17.79 12.93
C SER A 25 6.88 -18.55 13.47
N ASN A 26 5.65 -18.32 13.00
CA ASN A 26 4.47 -19.15 13.37
C ASN A 26 3.23 -18.87 12.49
N ASP A 27 2.32 -19.84 12.31
CA ASP A 27 1.16 -19.70 11.40
C ASP A 27 0.10 -18.66 11.85
N TRP A 28 -0.12 -18.50 13.17
CA TRP A 28 -0.96 -17.42 13.73
C TRP A 28 -0.39 -16.02 13.41
N PHE A 29 0.93 -15.94 13.23
CA PHE A 29 1.64 -14.71 12.91
C PHE A 29 1.33 -14.21 11.49
N LEU A 30 0.83 -15.07 10.61
CA LEU A 30 0.57 -14.73 9.21
C LEU A 30 -0.70 -13.87 9.05
N GLU A 31 -1.67 -14.01 9.94
CA GLU A 31 -2.87 -13.15 10.00
C GLU A 31 -2.54 -11.79 10.63
N GLU A 32 -1.78 -11.78 11.74
CA GLU A 32 -1.28 -10.55 12.35
C GLU A 32 -0.35 -9.78 11.40
N GLN A 33 0.47 -10.48 10.61
CA GLN A 33 1.32 -9.90 9.57
C GLN A 33 0.47 -9.20 8.51
N ARG A 34 -0.54 -9.88 7.95
CA ARG A 34 -1.41 -9.30 6.92
C ARG A 34 -2.19 -8.11 7.43
N LEU A 35 -2.62 -8.15 8.69
CA LEU A 35 -3.26 -7.03 9.34
C LEU A 35 -2.29 -5.84 9.50
N ALA A 36 -1.07 -6.09 9.97
CA ALA A 36 -0.02 -5.08 10.09
C ALA A 36 0.34 -4.48 8.72
N GLU A 37 0.44 -5.31 7.69
CA GLU A 37 0.73 -4.92 6.31
C GLU A 37 -0.38 -4.03 5.73
N ALA A 38 -1.64 -4.42 5.93
CA ALA A 38 -2.79 -3.65 5.49
C ALA A 38 -2.87 -2.30 6.22
N LEU A 39 -2.74 -2.28 7.55
CA LEU A 39 -2.72 -1.05 8.37
C LEU A 39 -1.61 -0.10 7.92
N HIS A 40 -0.41 -0.63 7.76
CA HIS A 40 0.75 0.16 7.35
C HIS A 40 0.56 0.73 5.94
N THR A 41 0.09 -0.09 5.00
CA THR A 41 -0.21 0.34 3.64
C THR A 41 -1.26 1.45 3.61
N ILE A 42 -2.37 1.30 4.34
CA ILE A 42 -3.42 2.34 4.40
C ILE A 42 -2.84 3.66 4.92
N ALA A 43 -2.08 3.63 6.02
CA ALA A 43 -1.50 4.82 6.63
C ALA A 43 -0.54 5.55 5.66
N VAL A 44 0.42 4.83 5.09
CA VAL A 44 1.40 5.41 4.15
C VAL A 44 0.70 6.03 2.94
N TYR A 45 -0.30 5.35 2.39
CA TYR A 45 -0.98 5.86 1.20
C TYR A 45 -1.78 7.12 1.50
N ARG A 46 -2.56 7.13 2.57
CA ARG A 46 -3.39 8.28 2.94
C ARG A 46 -2.53 9.49 3.34
N GLU A 47 -1.45 9.26 4.10
CA GLU A 47 -0.66 10.35 4.71
C GLU A 47 0.45 10.88 3.81
N HIS A 48 0.98 10.06 2.89
CA HIS A 48 2.20 10.41 2.16
C HIS A 48 2.09 10.27 0.64
N ILE A 49 1.42 9.25 0.11
CA ILE A 49 1.37 9.01 -1.35
C ILE A 49 0.21 9.77 -2.01
N LEU A 50 -1.01 9.64 -1.50
CA LEU A 50 -2.20 10.29 -2.06
C LEU A 50 -2.11 11.82 -2.09
N PRO A 51 -1.59 12.53 -1.06
CA PRO A 51 -1.46 13.98 -1.12
C PRO A 51 -0.57 14.43 -2.28
N VAL A 52 0.54 13.73 -2.52
CA VAL A 52 1.47 14.03 -3.63
C VAL A 52 0.84 13.72 -4.98
N LEU A 53 0.09 12.62 -5.09
CA LEU A 53 -0.59 12.23 -6.33
C LEU A 53 -1.81 13.11 -6.65
N SER A 54 -2.53 13.59 -5.64
CA SER A 54 -3.75 14.39 -5.86
C SER A 54 -3.48 15.69 -6.63
N ASP A 55 -2.28 16.27 -6.45
CA ASP A 55 -1.87 17.48 -7.17
C ASP A 55 -1.34 17.19 -8.58
N ARG A 56 -0.86 15.96 -8.84
CA ARG A 56 -0.09 15.62 -10.05
C ARG A 56 -0.86 14.75 -11.03
N ASP A 57 -1.54 13.73 -10.52
CA ASP A 57 -2.42 12.84 -11.27
C ASP A 57 -3.68 12.53 -10.44
N PRO A 58 -4.69 13.43 -10.47
CA PRO A 58 -5.94 13.26 -9.74
C PRO A 58 -6.70 11.99 -10.12
N ARG A 59 -6.52 11.50 -11.35
CA ARG A 59 -7.22 10.29 -11.83
C ARG A 59 -6.59 9.04 -11.23
N LEU A 60 -5.26 9.00 -11.15
CA LEU A 60 -4.56 7.91 -10.47
C LEU A 60 -4.83 7.96 -8.96
N ALA A 61 -4.80 9.16 -8.35
CA ALA A 61 -5.14 9.33 -6.94
C ALA A 61 -6.55 8.81 -6.60
N ALA A 62 -7.55 9.10 -7.45
CA ALA A 62 -8.90 8.58 -7.29
C ALA A 62 -8.97 7.05 -7.40
N GLN A 63 -8.27 6.44 -8.37
CA GLN A 63 -8.21 4.98 -8.51
C GLN A 63 -7.56 4.32 -7.29
N MET A 64 -6.47 4.88 -6.79
CA MET A 64 -5.77 4.36 -5.62
C MET A 64 -6.60 4.53 -4.35
N THR A 65 -7.38 5.62 -4.23
CA THR A 65 -8.33 5.82 -3.13
C THR A 65 -9.36 4.69 -3.07
N VAL A 66 -9.95 4.30 -4.21
CA VAL A 66 -10.90 3.17 -4.25
C VAL A 66 -10.27 1.86 -3.77
N LEU A 67 -9.00 1.62 -4.12
CA LEU A 67 -8.27 0.43 -3.67
C LEU A 67 -7.96 0.49 -2.17
N ILE A 68 -7.63 1.66 -1.62
CA ILE A 68 -7.40 1.85 -0.18
C ILE A 68 -8.69 1.65 0.61
N ASP A 69 -9.81 2.21 0.16
CA ASP A 69 -11.11 2.03 0.80
C ASP A 69 -11.51 0.54 0.78
N ARG A 70 -11.22 -0.18 -0.31
CA ARG A 70 -11.39 -1.65 -0.36
C ARG A 70 -10.49 -2.35 0.65
N LEU A 71 -9.22 -1.96 0.75
CA LEU A 71 -8.28 -2.54 1.71
C LEU A 71 -8.71 -2.31 3.16
N GLU A 72 -9.33 -1.16 3.47
CA GLU A 72 -9.91 -0.87 4.78
C GLU A 72 -11.04 -1.84 5.13
N VAL A 73 -11.96 -2.10 4.20
CA VAL A 73 -13.04 -3.08 4.39
C VAL A 73 -12.46 -4.47 4.62
N LEU A 74 -11.48 -4.87 3.81
CA LEU A 74 -10.84 -6.19 3.94
C LEU A 74 -10.06 -6.34 5.25
N ARG A 75 -9.39 -5.27 5.70
CA ARG A 75 -8.74 -5.21 7.01
C ARG A 75 -9.77 -5.34 8.12
N ASP A 76 -10.93 -4.69 8.01
CA ASP A 76 -11.99 -4.80 9.00
C ASP A 76 -12.58 -6.22 9.03
N ASP A 77 -12.63 -6.90 7.89
CA ASP A 77 -12.96 -8.32 7.81
C ASP A 77 -11.94 -9.20 8.54
N LEU A 78 -10.63 -8.86 8.49
CA LEU A 78 -9.57 -9.55 9.26
C LEU A 78 -9.70 -9.40 10.79
N TYR A 79 -10.54 -8.50 11.30
CA TYR A 79 -10.85 -8.41 12.74
C TYR A 79 -12.05 -9.26 13.16
N ARG A 80 -12.84 -9.79 12.21
CA ARG A 80 -14.06 -10.53 12.50
C ARG A 80 -13.74 -11.97 12.90
N THR A 81 -14.43 -12.52 13.90
CA THR A 81 -14.25 -13.92 14.31
C THR A 81 -14.61 -14.96 13.24
N VAL A 82 -15.28 -14.56 12.16
CA VAL A 82 -15.55 -15.37 10.97
C VAL A 82 -15.13 -14.56 9.74
N HIS A 83 -13.98 -14.92 9.17
CA HIS A 83 -13.48 -14.29 7.95
C HIS A 83 -14.11 -14.92 6.71
N PRO A 84 -14.45 -14.14 5.68
CA PRO A 84 -14.71 -14.68 4.35
C PRO A 84 -13.50 -15.50 3.87
N PRO A 85 -13.71 -16.66 3.22
CA PRO A 85 -12.63 -17.60 2.89
C PRO A 85 -11.54 -17.03 1.97
N ASN A 86 -11.85 -15.96 1.23
CA ASN A 86 -10.94 -15.34 0.26
C ASN A 86 -10.37 -13.99 0.74
N SER A 87 -10.73 -13.51 1.94
CA SER A 87 -10.31 -12.17 2.40
C SER A 87 -8.80 -11.99 2.39
N TYR A 88 -8.03 -13.04 2.68
CA TYR A 88 -6.57 -12.96 2.67
C TYR A 88 -5.96 -12.79 1.28
N GLU A 89 -6.49 -13.50 0.28
CA GLU A 89 -6.04 -13.38 -1.11
C GLU A 89 -6.39 -11.98 -1.64
N GLU A 90 -7.57 -11.48 -1.29
CA GLU A 90 -8.00 -10.14 -1.68
C GLU A 90 -7.15 -9.04 -1.03
N VAL A 91 -6.74 -9.19 0.23
CA VAL A 91 -5.80 -8.26 0.89
C VAL A 91 -4.46 -8.23 0.16
N ALA A 92 -3.86 -9.40 -0.04
CA ALA A 92 -2.57 -9.52 -0.71
C ALA A 92 -2.61 -8.93 -2.13
N GLN A 93 -3.65 -9.26 -2.90
CA GLN A 93 -3.82 -8.75 -4.26
C GLN A 93 -4.02 -7.23 -4.27
N THR A 94 -4.77 -6.68 -3.31
CA THR A 94 -4.99 -5.23 -3.20
C THR A 94 -3.68 -4.50 -2.88
N ILE A 95 -2.87 -5.02 -1.96
CA ILE A 95 -1.56 -4.45 -1.61
C ILE A 95 -0.60 -4.50 -2.82
N ILE A 96 -0.52 -5.64 -3.52
CA ILE A 96 0.31 -5.78 -4.73
C ILE A 96 -0.11 -4.79 -5.82
N THR A 97 -1.42 -4.59 -5.98
CA THR A 97 -1.96 -3.64 -6.97
C THR A 97 -1.59 -2.21 -6.61
N LEU A 98 -1.72 -1.83 -5.33
CA LEU A 98 -1.29 -0.52 -4.83
C LEU A 98 0.21 -0.29 -5.07
N ARG A 99 1.07 -1.27 -4.70
CA ARG A 99 2.52 -1.23 -4.95
C ARG A 99 2.84 -0.96 -6.42
N SER A 100 2.22 -1.74 -7.30
CA SER A 100 2.46 -1.65 -8.75
C SER A 100 2.09 -0.26 -9.30
N LEU A 101 0.95 0.29 -8.86
CA LEU A 101 0.49 1.62 -9.28
C LEU A 101 1.42 2.72 -8.75
N ALA A 102 1.87 2.64 -7.50
CA ALA A 102 2.79 3.62 -6.93
C ALA A 102 4.14 3.61 -7.66
N GLN A 103 4.69 2.42 -7.96
CA GLN A 103 5.93 2.30 -8.75
C GLN A 103 5.79 2.89 -10.16
N VAL A 104 4.65 2.68 -10.82
CA VAL A 104 4.38 3.29 -12.13
C VAL A 104 4.34 4.81 -12.02
N ALA A 105 3.70 5.35 -10.98
CA ALA A 105 3.64 6.79 -10.74
C ALA A 105 5.02 7.40 -10.53
N ALA A 106 5.88 6.73 -9.76
CA ALA A 106 7.25 7.19 -9.48
C ALA A 106 8.15 7.16 -10.72
N ARG A 107 8.02 6.13 -11.57
CA ARG A 107 8.74 6.06 -12.85
C ARG A 107 8.29 7.16 -13.81
N ALA A 108 6.99 7.47 -13.84
CA ALA A 108 6.45 8.56 -14.64
C ALA A 108 6.97 9.93 -14.16
N GLU A 109 7.11 10.14 -12.85
CA GLU A 109 7.73 11.34 -12.28
C GLU A 109 9.19 11.49 -12.75
N ARG A 110 10.02 10.46 -12.56
CA ARG A 110 11.42 10.49 -13.00
C ARG A 110 11.56 10.79 -14.49
N ALA A 111 10.75 10.16 -15.34
CA ALA A 111 10.79 10.41 -16.78
C ALA A 111 10.45 11.86 -17.15
N LEU A 112 9.59 12.54 -16.37
CA LEU A 112 9.27 13.95 -16.56
C LEU A 112 10.38 14.89 -16.04
N GLU A 113 11.10 14.48 -15.00
CA GLU A 113 12.26 15.21 -14.48
C GLU A 113 13.47 15.11 -15.41
N ASP A 114 13.75 13.92 -15.96
CA ASP A 114 14.86 13.69 -16.89
C ASP A 114 14.66 14.37 -18.26
N ALA A 115 13.41 14.68 -18.63
CA ALA A 115 13.06 15.36 -19.88
C ALA A 115 13.10 16.90 -19.77
N ARG A 116 13.38 17.45 -18.60
CA ARG A 116 13.50 18.90 -18.33
C ARG A 116 14.96 19.35 -18.34
#